data_AF-A0A2D5H301-F1
#
_entry.id   AF-A0A2D5H301-F1
#
_cell.length_a   1.000
_cell.length_b   1.000
_cell.length_c   1.000
_cell.angle_alpha   90.00
_cell.angle_beta   90.00
_cell.angle_gamma   90.00
#
_symmetry.space_group_name_H-M   'P 1'
#
loop_
_entity.id
_entity.type
_entity.pdbx_description
1 polymer ?
#
loop_
_entity_poly.entity_id
_entity_poly.type
_entity_poly.pdbx_seq_one_letter_code
_entity_poly.pdbx_strand_id
1 'polypeptide(L)' 'QDDVAERLGRPQSFVSKYESGERRLDILELYDVCGAIGVTLNDFVKQLQVNLTNDKN' A
#
# COMPACT_ATOMS: atom_id res chain seq x y z
N GLN A 1 -10.62 -3.45 -4.34
CA GLN A 1 -10.57 -2.08 -3.78
C GLN A 1 -11.67 -1.82 -2.76
N ASP A 2 -12.92 -2.25 -2.99
CA ASP A 2 -14.05 -2.02 -2.06
C ASP A 2 -13.80 -2.57 -0.65
N ASP A 3 -13.41 -3.85 -0.53
CA ASP A 3 -13.11 -4.48 0.77
C ASP A 3 -11.96 -3.77 1.53
N VAL A 4 -10.96 -3.27 0.80
CA VAL A 4 -9.82 -2.56 1.39
C VAL A 4 -10.27 -1.18 1.87
N ALA A 5 -11.09 -0.50 1.09
CA ALA A 5 -11.68 0.78 1.46
C ALA A 5 -12.56 0.65 2.71
N GLU A 6 -13.36 -0.41 2.80
CA GLU A 6 -14.17 -0.74 3.97
C GLU A 6 -13.30 -0.97 5.21
N ARG A 7 -12.27 -1.83 5.11
CA ARG A 7 -11.32 -2.09 6.20
C ARG A 7 -10.57 -0.85 6.67
N LEU A 8 -10.29 0.09 5.76
CA LEU A 8 -9.62 1.36 6.06
C LEU A 8 -10.59 2.44 6.58
N GLY A 9 -11.91 2.23 6.48
CA GLY A 9 -12.90 3.28 6.75
C GLY A 9 -12.76 4.48 5.81
N ARG A 10 -12.35 4.25 4.56
CA ARG A 10 -12.10 5.30 3.54
C ARG A 10 -13.01 5.10 2.32
N PRO A 11 -13.27 6.14 1.52
CA PRO A 11 -13.95 5.98 0.24
C PRO A 11 -13.15 5.06 -0.70
N GLN A 12 -13.82 4.29 -1.55
CA GLN A 12 -13.15 3.48 -2.59
C GLN A 12 -12.21 4.32 -3.47
N SER A 13 -12.56 5.59 -3.72
CA SER A 13 -11.71 6.52 -4.48
C SER A 13 -10.38 6.86 -3.82
N PHE A 14 -10.24 6.65 -2.50
CA PHE A 14 -8.94 6.70 -1.83
C PHE A 14 -8.04 5.58 -2.32
N VAL A 15 -8.57 4.35 -2.37
CA VAL A 15 -7.86 3.15 -2.81
C VAL A 15 -7.49 3.24 -4.29
N SER A 16 -8.45 3.57 -5.15
CA SER A 16 -8.17 3.65 -6.59
C SER A 16 -7.09 4.66 -6.95
N LYS A 17 -7.04 5.81 -6.25
CA LYS A 17 -6.06 6.87 -6.54
C LYS A 17 -4.62 6.47 -6.23
N TYR A 18 -4.38 5.69 -5.17
CA TYR A 18 -3.01 5.24 -4.90
C TYR A 18 -2.65 3.99 -5.71
N GLU A 19 -3.61 3.14 -6.06
CA GLU A 19 -3.39 2.00 -6.96
C GLU A 19 -3.08 2.45 -8.39
N SER A 20 -3.72 3.52 -8.88
CA SER A 20 -3.43 4.11 -10.20
C SER A 20 -2.18 5.01 -10.22
N GLY A 21 -1.62 5.33 -9.05
CA GLY A 21 -0.47 6.23 -8.92
C GLY A 21 -0.82 7.72 -9.04
N GLU A 22 -2.11 8.08 -9.14
CA GLU A 22 -2.60 9.47 -9.11
C GLU A 22 -2.31 10.19 -7.78
N ARG A 23 -2.24 9.43 -6.68
CA ARG A 23 -1.94 9.93 -5.34
C ARG A 23 -0.86 9.08 -4.67
N ARG A 24 0.11 9.74 -4.04
CA ARG A 24 1.09 9.07 -3.16
C ARG A 24 0.50 8.85 -1.77
N LEU A 25 0.85 7.72 -1.17
CA LEU A 25 0.61 7.47 0.26
C LEU A 25 1.75 8.06 1.08
N ASP A 26 1.43 8.66 2.22
CA ASP A 26 2.43 8.86 3.26
C ASP A 26 2.69 7.55 4.04
N ILE A 27 3.65 7.59 4.96
CA ILE A 27 4.09 6.39 5.67
C ILE A 27 3.04 5.82 6.64
N LEU A 28 2.19 6.67 7.22
CA LEU A 28 1.12 6.24 8.13
C LEU A 28 -0.03 5.65 7.31
N GLU A 29 -0.37 6.26 6.18
CA GLU A 29 -1.35 5.70 5.25
C GLU A 29 -0.88 4.35 4.68
N LEU A 30 0.40 4.22 4.35
CA LEU A 30 0.98 2.94 3.93
C LEU A 30 0.91 1.89 5.05
N TYR A 31 1.18 2.28 6.30
CA TYR A 31 1.05 1.39 7.46
C TYR A 31 -0.39 0.86 7.59
N ASP A 32 -1.39 1.74 7.50
CA ASP A 32 -2.80 1.37 7.58
C ASP A 32 -3.19 0.43 6.43
N VAL A 33 -2.76 0.75 5.20
CA VAL A 33 -3.00 -0.09 4.01
C VAL A 33 -2.41 -1.48 4.17
N CYS A 34 -1.16 -1.59 4.64
CA CYS A 34 -0.52 -2.87 4.95
C CYS A 34 -1.38 -3.67 5.95
N GLY A 35 -1.82 -3.04 7.04
CA GLY A 35 -2.70 -3.66 8.04
C GLY A 35 -4.02 -4.16 7.44
N ALA A 36 -4.67 -3.37 6.60
CA ALA A 36 -5.95 -3.72 5.96
C ALA A 36 -5.86 -4.94 5.03
N ILE A 37 -4.69 -5.18 4.43
CA ILE A 37 -4.45 -6.34 3.56
C ILE A 37 -3.76 -7.52 4.28
N GLY A 38 -3.52 -7.41 5.58
CA GLY A 38 -2.93 -8.49 6.39
C GLY A 38 -1.42 -8.65 6.23
N VAL A 39 -0.71 -7.58 5.88
CA VAL A 39 0.76 -7.54 5.74
C VAL A 39 1.33 -6.55 6.75
N THR A 40 2.52 -6.83 7.31
CA THR A 40 3.20 -5.84 8.14
C THR A 40 3.97 -4.84 7.27
N LEU A 41 4.07 -3.58 7.70
CA LEU A 41 4.89 -2.58 7.00
C LEU A 41 6.35 -3.06 6.82
N ASN A 42 6.88 -3.80 7.80
CA ASN A 42 8.23 -4.34 7.73
C ASN A 42 8.40 -5.36 6.60
N ASP A 43 7.46 -6.29 6.46
CA ASP A 43 7.50 -7.29 5.39
C ASP A 43 7.32 -6.65 4.02
N PHE A 44 6.44 -5.63 3.92
CA PHE A 44 6.30 -4.83 2.71
C PHE A 44 7.62 -4.17 2.31
N VAL A 45 8.29 -3.48 3.24
CA VAL A 45 9.56 -2.80 2.97
C VAL A 45 10.67 -3.79 2.58
N LYS A 46 10.74 -4.96 3.21
CA LYS A 46 11.68 -6.03 2.82
C LYS A 46 11.46 -6.46 1.37
N GLN A 47 10.22 -6.71 0.97
CA GLN A 47 9.89 -7.09 -0.41
C GLN A 47 10.19 -5.96 -1.40
N LEU A 48 9.86 -4.72 -1.04
CA LEU A 48 10.17 -3.54 -1.84
C LEU A 48 11.69 -3.41 -2.08
N GLN A 49 12.51 -3.60 -1.04
CA GLN A 49 13.97 -3.56 -1.17
C GLN A 49 14.49 -4.63 -2.14
N VAL A 50 14.00 -5.87 -2.04
CA VAL A 50 14.35 -6.97 -2.94
C VAL A 50 14.02 -6.59 -4.39
N ASN A 51 12.81 -6.10 -4.66
CA ASN A 51 12.37 -5.72 -5.99
C ASN A 51 13.23 -4.58 -6.57
N LEU A 52 13.50 -3.53 -5.77
CA LEU A 52 14.33 -2.40 -6.18
C LEU A 52 15.81 -2.76 -6.42
N THR A 53 16.31 -3.84 -5.80
CA THR A 53 17.64 -4.38 -6.07
C THR A 53 17.65 -5.24 -7.33
N ASN A 54 16.59 -6.01 -7.59
CA ASN A 54 16.46 -6.84 -8.78
C ASN A 54 16.29 -6.01 -10.06
N ASP A 55 15.58 -4.89 -10.01
CA ASP A 55 15.41 -3.97 -11.14
C ASP A 55 16.71 -3.22 -11.54
N LYS A 56 17.77 -3.33 -10.73
CA LYS A 56 19.08 -2.70 -10.98
C LYS A 56 20.12 -3.65 -11.60
N ASN A 57 19.78 -4.92 -11.79
CA ASN A 57 20.57 -5.92 -12.52
C ASN A 57 20.02 -6.15 -13.93
#